data_AF-A0A973MMP5-F1
#
_entry.id   AF-A0A973MMP5-F1
#
_cell.length_a   1.000
_cell.length_b   1.000
_cell.length_c   1.000
_cell.angle_alpha   90.00
_cell.angle_beta   90.00
_cell.angle_gamma   90.00
#
_symmetry.space_group_name_H-M   'P 1'
#
loop_
_entity.id
_entity.type
_entity.pdbx_description
1 polymer ?
#
loop_
_entity_poly.entity_id
_entity_poly.type
_entity_poly.pdbx_seq_one_letter_code
_entity_poly.pdbx_strand_id
1 'polypeptide(L)' 'MAKNIEVPVDDEAYEALAAEAERAGTTVPELAGRVLAHDVGRRRFLAAADHFAAAWGPAFDEAFGPARPGGAAA' A
#
# COMPACT_ATOMS: atom_id res chain seq x y z
N MET A 1 10.26 15.70 15.26
CA MET A 1 10.72 16.64 14.20
C MET A 1 10.10 16.18 12.89
N ALA A 2 9.28 17.01 12.25
CA ALA A 2 8.79 16.73 10.91
C ALA A 2 9.95 16.92 9.91
N LYS A 3 10.04 16.06 8.89
CA LYS A 3 11.00 16.18 7.79
C LYS A 3 10.23 16.58 6.53
N ASN A 4 10.77 17.52 5.75
CA ASN A 4 10.21 17.88 4.46
C ASN A 4 10.95 17.18 3.31
N ILE A 5 10.20 16.88 2.26
CA ILE A 5 10.70 16.40 0.98
C ILE A 5 10.11 17.29 -0.11
N GLU A 6 10.90 17.64 -1.11
CA GLU A 6 10.41 18.29 -2.31
C GLU A 6 10.19 17.22 -3.38
N VAL A 7 8.98 17.16 -3.90
CA VAL A 7 8.59 16.16 -4.91
C VAL A 7 8.15 16.92 -6.15
N PRO A 8 8.99 16.99 -7.21
CA PRO A 8 8.55 17.53 -8.48
C PRO A 8 7.49 16.61 -9.07
N VAL A 9 6.38 17.21 -9.48
CA VAL A 9 5.28 16.55 -10.18
C VAL A 9 4.96 17.38 -11.42
N ASP A 10 4.45 16.73 -12.47
CA ASP A 10 3.88 17.45 -13.60
C ASP A 10 2.53 18.07 -13.25
N ASP A 11 2.06 18.96 -14.13
CA ASP A 11 0.82 19.71 -13.92
C ASP A 11 -0.39 18.76 -13.85
N GLU A 12 -0.44 17.72 -14.68
CA GLU A 12 -1.56 16.77 -14.69
C GLU A 12 -1.68 16.03 -13.34
N ALA A 13 -0.57 15.52 -12.82
CA ALA A 13 -0.52 14.86 -11.53
C ALA A 13 -0.85 15.82 -10.39
N TYR A 14 -0.38 17.07 -10.46
CA TYR A 14 -0.73 18.09 -9.48
C TYR A 14 -2.23 18.39 -9.47
N GLU A 15 -2.85 18.61 -10.62
CA GLU A 15 -4.28 18.89 -10.74
C GLU A 15 -5.13 17.70 -10.24
N ALA A 16 -4.73 16.47 -10.55
CA ALA A 16 -5.38 15.28 -10.02
C ALA A 16 -5.31 15.20 -8.48
N LEU A 17 -4.15 15.52 -7.90
CA LEU A 17 -3.98 15.62 -6.44
C LEU A 17 -4.80 16.77 -5.84
N ALA A 18 -4.87 17.91 -6.50
CA ALA A 18 -5.65 19.07 -6.06
C ALA A 18 -7.14 18.75 -6.01
N ALA A 19 -7.68 18.14 -7.08
CA ALA A 19 -9.07 17.72 -7.13
C ALA A 19 -9.40 16.70 -6.03
N GLU A 20 -8.52 15.74 -5.77
CA GLU A 20 -8.73 14.77 -4.69
C GLU A 20 -8.63 15.41 -3.30
N ALA A 21 -7.68 16.33 -3.11
CA ALA A 21 -7.52 17.04 -1.84
C ALA A 21 -8.77 17.86 -1.52
N GLU A 22 -9.34 18.53 -2.52
CA GLU A 22 -10.61 19.25 -2.40
C GLU A 22 -11.76 18.30 -2.01
N ARG A 23 -11.93 17.18 -2.72
CA ARG A 23 -12.94 16.16 -2.39
C ARG A 23 -12.81 15.63 -0.96
N ALA A 24 -11.57 15.47 -0.49
CA ALA A 24 -11.27 14.98 0.85
C ALA A 24 -11.26 16.07 1.93
N GLY A 25 -11.50 17.33 1.57
CA GLY A 25 -11.48 18.47 2.50
C GLY A 25 -10.12 18.69 3.17
N THR A 26 -9.02 18.50 2.42
CA THR A 26 -7.64 18.61 2.91
C THR A 26 -6.79 19.40 1.92
N THR A 27 -5.53 19.68 2.26
CA THR A 27 -4.58 20.33 1.34
C THR A 27 -3.79 19.30 0.53
N VAL A 28 -3.27 19.69 -0.64
CA VAL A 28 -2.40 18.84 -1.47
C VAL A 28 -1.21 18.26 -0.69
N PRO A 29 -0.45 19.03 0.11
CA PRO A 29 0.65 18.48 0.90
C PRO A 29 0.22 17.44 1.94
N GLU A 30 -0.93 17.65 2.61
CA GLU A 30 -1.47 16.70 3.58
C GLU A 30 -1.90 15.40 2.91
N LEU A 31 -2.60 15.50 1.77
CA LEU A 31 -2.99 14.34 0.97
C LEU A 31 -1.76 13.56 0.50
N ALA A 32 -0.78 14.25 -0.08
CA ALA A 32 0.46 13.63 -0.54
C ALA A 32 1.19 12.91 0.61
N GLY A 33 1.27 13.54 1.78
CA GLY A 33 1.84 12.93 2.98
C GLY A 33 1.11 11.65 3.40
N ARG A 34 -0.23 11.65 3.37
CA ARG A 34 -1.05 10.47 3.68
C ARG A 34 -0.84 9.34 2.67
N VAL A 35 -0.82 9.66 1.37
CA VAL A 35 -0.59 8.69 0.29
C VAL A 35 0.78 8.04 0.44
N LEU A 36 1.83 8.84 0.67
CA LEU A 36 3.19 8.33 0.85
C LEU A 36 3.30 7.46 2.12
N ALA A 37 2.71 7.88 3.23
CA ALA A 37 2.69 7.08 4.46
C ALA A 37 1.94 5.75 4.28
N HIS A 38 0.80 5.78 3.59
CA HIS A 38 0.02 4.58 3.26
C HIS A 38 0.80 3.64 2.36
N ASP A 39 1.48 4.15 1.32
CA ASP A 39 2.26 3.30 0.41
C ASP A 39 3.44 2.62 1.12
N VAL A 40 4.16 3.33 2.00
CA VAL A 40 5.21 2.73 2.84
C VAL A 40 4.63 1.62 3.72
N GLY A 41 3.49 1.85 4.36
CA GLY A 41 2.79 0.86 5.15
C GLY A 41 2.39 -0.37 4.33
N ARG A 42 1.81 -0.15 3.15
CA ARG A 42 1.40 -1.20 2.21
C ARG A 42 2.59 -2.06 1.76
N ARG A 43 3.70 -1.45 1.35
CA ARG A 43 4.92 -2.19 0.94
C ARG A 43 5.45 -3.05 2.08
N ARG A 44 5.46 -2.52 3.31
CA ARG A 44 5.88 -3.28 4.50
C ARG A 44 4.94 -4.44 4.78
N PHE A 45 3.63 -4.24 4.66
CA PHE A 45 2.65 -5.30 4.84
C PHE A 45 2.82 -6.42 3.81
N LEU A 46 2.93 -6.07 2.52
CA LEU A 46 3.10 -7.06 1.44
C LEU A 46 4.39 -7.87 1.62
N ALA A 47 5.50 -7.21 1.97
CA ALA A 47 6.75 -7.91 2.27
C ALA A 47 6.62 -8.87 3.46
N ALA A 48 5.89 -8.47 4.51
CA ALA A 48 5.63 -9.34 5.66
C ALA A 48 4.71 -10.51 5.30
N ALA A 49 3.69 -10.28 4.47
CA ALA A 49 2.79 -11.31 3.99
C ALA A 49 3.53 -12.35 3.13
N ASP A 50 4.39 -11.90 2.22
CA ASP A 50 5.24 -12.78 1.40
C ASP A 50 6.16 -13.63 2.29
N HIS A 51 6.80 -13.00 3.29
CA HIS A 51 7.64 -13.73 4.24
C HIS A 51 6.84 -14.77 5.04
N PHE A 52 5.66 -14.39 5.53
CA PHE A 52 4.78 -15.30 6.26
C PHE A 52 4.37 -16.49 5.39
N ALA A 53 3.92 -16.24 4.17
CA ALA A 53 3.52 -17.29 3.23
C ALA A 53 4.71 -18.22 2.90
N ALA A 54 5.91 -17.69 2.72
CA ALA A 54 7.10 -18.51 2.49
C ALA A 54 7.49 -19.36 3.70
N ALA A 55 7.38 -18.82 4.93
CA ALA A 55 7.78 -19.50 6.15
C ALA A 55 6.78 -20.57 6.59
N TRP A 56 5.47 -20.30 6.46
CA TRP A 56 4.40 -21.14 6.99
C TRP A 56 3.64 -21.92 5.92
N GLY A 57 3.74 -21.51 4.66
CA GLY A 57 3.10 -22.17 3.52
C GLY A 57 3.39 -23.67 3.46
N PRO A 58 4.65 -24.13 3.56
CA PRO A 58 4.95 -25.56 3.50
C PRO A 58 4.27 -26.39 4.61
N ALA A 59 4.23 -25.89 5.85
CA ALA A 59 3.57 -26.57 6.95
C ALA A 59 2.04 -26.57 6.79
N PHE A 60 1.49 -25.49 6.23
CA PHE A 60 0.06 -25.42 5.90
C PHE A 60 -0.30 -26.41 4.79
N ASP A 61 0.50 -26.48 3.72
CA ASP A 61 0.33 -27.44 2.63
C ASP A 61 0.46 -28.88 3.12
N GLU A 62 1.34 -29.16 4.08
CA GLU A 62 1.47 -30.48 4.71
C GLU A 62 0.20 -30.86 5.48
N ALA A 63 -0.39 -29.93 6.23
CA ALA A 63 -1.56 -30.20 7.07
C ALA A 63 -2.89 -30.23 6.29
N PHE A 64 -3.02 -29.42 5.25
CA PHE A 64 -4.30 -29.17 4.57
C PHE A 64 -4.28 -29.45 3.06
N GLY A 65 -3.12 -29.78 2.50
CA GLY A 65 -2.91 -29.93 1.06
C GLY A 65 -2.63 -28.60 0.36
N PRO A 66 -2.06 -28.62 -0.85
CA PRO A 66 -1.65 -27.42 -1.57
C PRO A 66 -2.85 -26.56 -2.01
N ALA A 67 -2.67 -25.24 -1.98
CA ALA A 67 -3.66 -24.31 -2.47
C ALA A 67 -4.05 -24.59 -3.93
N ARG A 68 -5.35 -24.70 -4.22
CA ARG A 68 -5.85 -24.80 -5.60
C ARG A 68 -5.99 -23.41 -6.23
N PRO A 69 -5.56 -23.22 -7.49
CA PRO A 69 -5.81 -21.96 -8.19
C PRO A 69 -7.32 -21.73 -8.31
N GLY A 70 -7.80 -20.58 -7.81
CA GLY A 70 -9.21 -20.20 -7.81
C GLY A 70 -9.97 -20.40 -6.48
N GLY A 71 -9.31 -20.92 -5.44
CA GLY A 71 -9.89 -20.94 -4.10
C GLY A 71 -9.79 -19.56 -3.44
N ALA A 72 -10.82 -18.74 -3.57
CA ALA A 72 -11.00 -17.64 -2.64
C ALA A 72 -11.13 -18.23 -1.22
N ALA A 73 -10.34 -17.73 -0.28
CA ALA A 73 -10.59 -18.00 1.13
C ALA A 73 -12.02 -17.56 1.44
N ALA A 74 -12.87 -18.53 1.79
CA ALA A 74 -14.25 -18.33 2.21
C ALA A 74 -14.30 -17.99 3.70
#